data_AF-A0A928D4H0-F1
#
_entry.id   AF-A0A928D4H0-F1
#
_cell.length_a   1.000
_cell.length_b   1.000
_cell.length_c   1.000
_cell.angle_alpha   90.00
_cell.angle_beta   90.00
_cell.angle_gamma   90.00
#
_symmetry.space_group_name_H-M   'P 1'
#
loop_
_entity.id
_entity.type
_entity.pdbx_description
1 polymer ?
#
loop_
_entity_poly.entity_id
_entity_poly.type
_entity_poly.pdbx_seq_one_letter_code
_entity_poly.pdbx_strand_id
1 'polypeptide(L)'
;MKKNLNWWLIFAGIFVAITVLVLLICILSYKYSVDFRALFGGTDPGSIGKAAQGAETLAQRNERAGWVSLYLFAGIIILQFLCLMVACAIFTDIRKSGENHETKLARIANADIFLDLPLYVGLFGSVSSFMVMSVSSSGGQLIAYSSTLVGIIFSTCMRLALLYPLKSKLIAEEKNQK
;
A
#
# COMPACT_ATOMS: atom_id res chain seq x y z
N MET A 1 -25.85 9.26 15.38
CA MET A 1 -24.45 8.85 15.64
C MET A 1 -24.17 7.34 15.52
N LYS A 2 -25.05 6.41 15.94
CA LYS A 2 -24.79 4.95 15.87
C LYS A 2 -24.56 4.36 14.46
N LYS A 3 -25.12 4.96 13.41
CA LYS A 3 -25.05 4.41 12.03
C LYS A 3 -23.64 4.52 11.40
N ASN A 4 -22.86 5.53 11.79
CA ASN A 4 -21.49 5.73 11.27
C ASN A 4 -20.47 4.80 11.94
N LEU A 5 -20.70 4.43 13.21
CA LEU A 5 -19.82 3.54 13.97
C LEU A 5 -19.85 2.11 13.40
N ASN A 6 -21.04 1.59 13.05
CA ASN A 6 -21.15 0.26 12.45
C ASN A 6 -20.48 0.18 11.07
N TRP A 7 -20.56 1.25 10.28
CA TRP A 7 -19.88 1.31 8.99
C TRP A 7 -18.35 1.31 9.16
N TRP A 8 -17.82 2.12 10.08
CA TRP A 8 -16.38 2.12 10.40
C TRP A 8 -15.87 0.78 10.94
N LEU A 9 -16.67 0.08 11.75
CA LEU A 9 -16.33 -1.27 12.23
C LEU A 9 -16.26 -2.30 11.09
N ILE A 10 -17.15 -2.22 10.10
CA ILE A 10 -17.11 -3.08 8.91
C ILE A 10 -15.84 -2.78 8.10
N PHE A 11 -15.51 -1.49 7.89
CA PHE A 11 -14.28 -1.09 7.20
C PHE A 11 -13.03 -1.58 7.92
N ALA A 12 -12.97 -1.42 9.24
CA ALA A 12 -11.88 -1.93 10.06
C ALA A 12 -11.76 -3.46 9.98
N GLY A 13 -12.89 -4.18 10.02
CA GLY A 13 -12.92 -5.63 9.86
C GLY A 13 -12.39 -6.10 8.49
N ILE A 14 -12.81 -5.43 7.41
CA ILE A 14 -12.31 -5.71 6.05
C ILE A 14 -10.81 -5.43 5.97
N PHE A 15 -10.34 -4.31 6.52
CA PHE A 15 -8.91 -3.98 6.54
C PHE A 15 -8.08 -5.03 7.27
N VAL A 16 -8.53 -5.48 8.43
CA VAL A 16 -7.85 -6.53 9.20
C VAL A 16 -7.85 -7.84 8.41
N ALA A 17 -8.97 -8.23 7.79
CA ALA A 17 -9.05 -9.43 6.97
C ALA A 17 -8.07 -9.37 5.77
N ILE A 18 -8.02 -8.24 5.06
CA ILE A 18 -7.07 -8.03 3.95
C ILE A 18 -5.63 -8.08 4.46
N THR A 19 -5.35 -7.45 5.60
CA THR A 19 -4.01 -7.43 6.20
C THR A 19 -3.54 -8.84 6.53
N VAL A 20 -4.38 -9.63 7.20
CA VAL A 20 -4.09 -11.03 7.53
C VAL A 20 -3.91 -11.85 6.25
N LEU A 21 -4.78 -11.67 5.25
CA LEU A 21 -4.70 -12.36 3.97
C LEU A 21 -3.38 -12.06 3.24
N VAL A 22 -2.99 -10.78 3.13
CA VAL A 22 -1.74 -10.36 2.49
C VAL A 22 -0.53 -10.94 3.22
N LEU A 23 -0.49 -10.83 4.55
CA LEU A 23 0.61 -11.40 5.36
C LEU A 23 0.69 -12.92 5.19
N LEU A 24 -0.45 -13.61 5.24
CA LEU A 24 -0.52 -15.05 5.08
C LEU A 24 -0.04 -15.49 3.69
N ILE A 25 -0.48 -14.83 2.63
CA ILE A 25 0.00 -15.10 1.26
C ILE A 25 1.51 -14.85 1.17
N CYS A 26 2.02 -13.71 1.66
CA CYS A 26 3.44 -13.40 1.63
C CYS A 26 4.28 -14.43 2.39
N ILE A 27 3.86 -14.83 3.59
CA ILE A 27 4.57 -15.81 4.43
C ILE A 27 4.54 -17.20 3.79
N LEU A 28 3.39 -17.64 3.27
CA LEU A 28 3.27 -18.93 2.58
C LEU A 28 4.14 -18.95 1.32
N SER A 29 4.06 -17.92 0.48
CA SER A 29 4.90 -17.80 -0.72
C SER A 29 6.38 -17.83 -0.37
N TYR A 30 6.80 -17.12 0.68
CA TYR A 30 8.19 -17.13 1.12
C TYR A 30 8.65 -18.50 1.65
N LYS A 31 7.76 -19.25 2.32
CA LYS A 31 8.09 -20.59 2.84
C LYS A 31 8.13 -21.67 1.76
N TYR A 32 7.20 -21.63 0.80
CA TYR A 32 7.00 -22.73 -0.15
C TYR A 32 7.63 -22.48 -1.53
N SER A 33 7.89 -21.22 -1.92
CA SER A 33 8.50 -20.90 -3.21
C SER A 33 9.94 -20.41 -3.04
N VAL A 34 10.87 -21.14 -3.66
CA VAL A 34 12.29 -20.79 -3.70
C VAL A 34 12.50 -19.51 -4.52
N ASP A 35 11.83 -19.39 -5.67
CA ASP A 35 11.92 -18.22 -6.54
C ASP A 35 11.41 -16.96 -5.84
N PHE A 36 10.26 -17.05 -5.16
CA PHE A 36 9.71 -15.91 -4.44
C PHE A 36 10.64 -15.48 -3.29
N ARG A 37 11.21 -16.43 -2.56
CA ARG A 37 12.18 -16.16 -1.50
C ARG A 37 13.47 -15.51 -2.03
N ALA A 38 13.92 -15.92 -3.20
CA ALA A 38 15.09 -15.35 -3.88
C ALA A 38 14.88 -13.87 -4.24
N LEU A 39 13.65 -13.44 -4.58
CA LEU A 39 13.33 -12.03 -4.84
C LEU A 39 13.64 -11.11 -3.65
N PHE A 40 13.58 -11.64 -2.43
CA PHE A 40 13.85 -10.89 -1.20
C PHE A 40 15.27 -11.13 -0.66
N GLY A 41 16.12 -11.88 -1.38
CA GLY A 41 17.48 -12.23 -0.91
C GLY A 41 17.51 -13.29 0.20
N GLY A 42 16.43 -14.05 0.37
CA GLY A 42 16.40 -15.20 1.27
C GLY A 42 17.32 -16.33 0.78
N THR A 43 17.81 -17.17 1.70
CA THR A 43 18.74 -18.25 1.35
C THR A 43 17.97 -19.54 1.09
N ASP A 44 18.46 -20.44 0.22
CA ASP A 44 17.76 -21.70 -0.04
C ASP A 44 17.59 -22.53 1.26
N PRO A 45 16.40 -23.07 1.55
CA PRO A 45 16.15 -23.81 2.78
C PRO A 45 17.05 -25.04 2.94
N GLY A 46 17.51 -25.64 1.82
CA GLY A 46 18.46 -26.76 1.82
C GLY A 46 19.92 -26.38 2.11
N SER A 47 20.27 -25.09 2.08
CA SER A 47 21.63 -24.59 2.33
C SER A 47 21.90 -24.25 3.80
N ILE A 48 20.85 -24.01 4.59
CA ILE A 48 20.94 -23.63 6.01
C ILE A 48 21.49 -24.78 6.87
N GLY A 49 21.27 -26.03 6.45
CA GLY A 49 21.72 -27.24 7.17
C GLY A 49 23.20 -27.59 7.02
N LYS A 50 23.97 -26.90 6.16
CA LYS A 50 25.40 -27.19 5.92
C LYS A 50 26.36 -26.21 6.62
N ALA A 51 25.86 -25.31 7.45
CA ALA A 51 26.66 -24.28 8.10
C ALA A 51 27.24 -24.74 9.45
N ALA A 52 28.58 -24.68 9.57
CA ALA A 52 29.33 -25.03 10.77
C ALA A 52 28.96 -24.17 11.99
N GLN A 53 28.90 -24.81 13.16
CA GLN A 53 28.64 -24.18 14.46
C GLN A 53 29.72 -23.13 14.80
N GLY A 54 29.31 -21.91 15.18
CA GLY A 54 30.17 -20.97 15.91
C GLY A 54 30.21 -19.52 15.42
N ALA A 55 29.78 -19.22 14.20
CA ALA A 55 29.63 -17.85 13.70
C ALA A 55 28.26 -17.70 13.04
N GLU A 56 27.59 -16.53 13.19
CA GLU A 56 26.42 -16.20 12.35
C GLU A 56 26.85 -16.35 10.89
N THR A 57 26.44 -17.44 10.26
CA THR A 57 26.83 -17.73 8.89
C THR A 57 26.17 -16.69 7.99
N LEU A 58 26.85 -16.32 6.92
CA LEU A 58 26.31 -15.36 5.93
C LEU A 58 24.89 -15.74 5.46
N ALA A 59 24.58 -17.05 5.43
CA ALA A 59 23.25 -17.59 5.21
C ALA A 59 22.20 -17.12 6.25
N GLN A 60 22.49 -17.15 7.54
CA GLN A 60 21.55 -16.70 8.57
C GLN A 60 21.29 -15.20 8.51
N ARG A 61 22.31 -14.40 8.15
CA ARG A 61 22.17 -12.94 7.96
C ARG A 61 21.33 -12.62 6.73
N ASN A 62 21.58 -13.27 5.61
CA ASN A 62 20.79 -13.12 4.38
C ASN A 62 19.34 -13.53 4.60
N GLU A 63 19.10 -14.61 5.33
CA GLU A 63 17.74 -15.03 5.68
C GLU A 63 16.99 -13.97 6.49
N ARG A 64 17.61 -13.43 7.56
CA ARG A 64 16.99 -12.35 8.35
C ARG A 64 16.70 -11.11 7.52
N ALA A 65 17.64 -10.72 6.66
CA ALA A 65 17.43 -9.60 5.74
C ALA A 65 16.25 -9.87 4.80
N GLY A 66 16.12 -11.08 4.28
CA GLY A 66 14.99 -11.46 3.43
C GLY A 66 13.64 -11.39 4.13
N TRP A 67 13.56 -11.79 5.40
CA TRP A 67 12.34 -11.59 6.21
C TRP A 67 12.03 -10.11 6.42
N VAL A 68 13.03 -9.26 6.69
CA VAL A 68 12.84 -7.81 6.83
C VAL A 68 12.33 -7.19 5.52
N SER A 69 12.93 -7.56 4.38
CA SER A 69 12.48 -7.13 3.05
C SER A 69 11.03 -7.57 2.75
N LEU A 70 10.66 -8.81 3.12
CA LEU A 70 9.29 -9.31 2.98
C LEU A 70 8.29 -8.50 3.81
N TYR A 71 8.61 -8.22 5.07
CA TYR A 71 7.74 -7.42 5.94
C TYR A 71 7.60 -5.98 5.47
N LEU A 72 8.68 -5.37 4.94
CA LEU A 72 8.59 -4.06 4.31
C LEU A 72 7.67 -4.08 3.09
N PHE A 73 7.83 -5.05 2.19
CA PHE A 73 6.98 -5.18 1.02
C PHE A 73 5.50 -5.38 1.40
N ALA A 74 5.21 -6.27 2.34
CA ALA A 74 3.87 -6.48 2.85
C ALA A 74 3.31 -5.20 3.51
N GLY A 75 4.12 -4.49 4.29
CA GLY A 75 3.75 -3.23 4.94
C GLY A 75 3.38 -2.14 3.94
N ILE A 76 4.14 -2.00 2.85
CA ILE A 76 3.83 -1.05 1.76
C ILE A 76 2.48 -1.39 1.12
N ILE A 77 2.22 -2.67 0.82
CA ILE A 77 0.94 -3.11 0.24
C ILE A 77 -0.22 -2.78 1.20
N ILE A 78 -0.09 -3.11 2.48
CA ILE A 78 -1.11 -2.85 3.49
C ILE A 78 -1.40 -1.35 3.60
N LEU A 79 -0.34 -0.53 3.63
CA LEU A 79 -0.46 0.92 3.70
C LEU A 79 -1.13 1.49 2.44
N GLN A 80 -0.86 0.92 1.27
CA GLN A 80 -1.52 1.28 0.01
C GLN A 80 -3.04 1.02 0.06
N PHE A 81 -3.45 -0.14 0.60
CA PHE A 81 -4.86 -0.45 0.80
C PHE A 81 -5.53 0.47 1.83
N LEU A 82 -4.80 0.86 2.89
CA LEU A 82 -5.30 1.83 3.87
C LEU A 82 -5.56 3.19 3.20
N CYS A 83 -4.62 3.68 2.39
CA CYS A 83 -4.79 4.92 1.64
C CYS A 83 -5.99 4.86 0.69
N LEU A 84 -6.18 3.73 -0.02
CA LEU A 84 -7.37 3.53 -0.86
C LEU A 84 -8.65 3.67 -0.05
N MET A 85 -8.73 2.99 1.10
CA MET A 85 -9.94 2.98 1.90
C MET A 85 -10.27 4.36 2.47
N VAL A 86 -9.27 5.08 2.98
CA VAL A 86 -9.45 6.44 3.50
C VAL A 86 -9.96 7.37 2.41
N ALA A 87 -9.33 7.36 1.24
CA ALA A 87 -9.76 8.21 0.13
C ALA A 87 -11.15 7.80 -0.40
N CYS A 88 -11.44 6.52 -0.59
CA CYS A 88 -12.78 6.05 -0.95
C CYS A 88 -13.84 6.48 0.07
N ALA A 89 -13.52 6.42 1.38
CA ALA A 89 -14.43 6.86 2.43
C ALA A 89 -14.70 8.36 2.37
N ILE A 90 -13.65 9.19 2.22
CA ILE A 90 -13.78 10.65 2.09
C ILE A 90 -14.60 11.01 0.85
N PHE A 91 -14.31 10.43 -0.31
CA PHE A 91 -15.04 10.71 -1.54
C PHE A 91 -16.50 10.22 -1.49
N THR A 92 -16.77 9.10 -0.80
CA THR A 92 -18.14 8.62 -0.59
C THR A 92 -18.92 9.54 0.36
N ASP A 93 -18.28 10.06 1.39
CA ASP A 93 -18.87 11.03 2.32
C ASP A 93 -19.22 12.34 1.59
N ILE A 94 -18.28 12.90 0.82
CA ILE A 94 -18.51 14.08 -0.02
C ILE A 94 -19.62 13.81 -1.05
N ARG A 95 -19.69 12.61 -1.63
CA ARG A 95 -20.75 12.29 -2.60
C ARG A 95 -22.14 12.27 -1.94
N LYS A 96 -22.23 11.77 -0.70
CA LYS A 96 -23.48 11.67 0.08
C LYS A 96 -23.86 12.95 0.82
N SER A 97 -22.93 13.89 0.99
CA SER A 97 -23.25 15.16 1.61
C SER A 97 -24.20 15.97 0.73
N GLY A 98 -25.32 16.41 1.32
CA GLY A 98 -26.31 17.28 0.68
C GLY A 98 -25.92 18.77 0.76
N GLU A 99 -24.63 19.06 0.82
CA GLU A 99 -24.11 20.42 0.92
C GLU A 99 -24.24 21.18 -0.42
N ASN A 100 -24.25 22.50 -0.36
CA ASN A 100 -24.27 23.37 -1.54
C ASN A 100 -23.08 23.10 -2.47
N HIS A 101 -23.30 23.34 -3.76
CA HIS A 101 -22.33 23.05 -4.85
C HIS A 101 -20.94 23.62 -4.60
N GLU A 102 -20.89 24.87 -4.15
CA GLU A 102 -19.65 25.60 -3.89
C GLU A 102 -18.86 25.00 -2.71
N THR A 103 -19.56 24.63 -1.64
CA THR A 103 -18.96 23.96 -0.47
C THR A 103 -18.44 22.57 -0.82
N LYS A 104 -19.14 21.86 -1.72
CA LYS A 104 -18.73 20.54 -2.22
C LYS A 104 -17.48 20.63 -3.09
N LEU A 105 -17.37 21.64 -3.96
CA LEU A 105 -16.15 21.91 -4.72
C LEU A 105 -14.95 22.22 -3.81
N ALA A 106 -15.14 23.06 -2.78
CA ALA A 106 -14.10 23.38 -1.82
C ALA A 106 -13.62 22.14 -1.05
N ARG A 107 -14.53 21.27 -0.61
CA ARG A 107 -14.18 19.99 0.02
C ARG A 107 -13.43 19.04 -0.92
N ILE A 108 -13.81 18.96 -2.19
CA ILE A 108 -13.11 18.13 -3.18
C ILE A 108 -11.70 18.65 -3.41
N ALA A 109 -11.50 19.98 -3.49
CA ALA A 109 -10.18 20.58 -3.63
C ALA A 109 -9.27 20.24 -2.44
N ASN A 110 -9.80 20.28 -1.22
CA ASN A 110 -9.07 19.84 -0.02
C ASN A 110 -8.85 18.33 0.02
N ALA A 111 -9.76 17.54 -0.55
CA ALA A 111 -9.65 16.08 -0.58
C ALA A 111 -8.65 15.56 -1.64
N ASP A 112 -8.22 16.42 -2.58
CA ASP A 112 -7.31 16.05 -3.66
C ASP A 112 -5.95 15.56 -3.11
N ILE A 113 -5.50 16.11 -1.98
CA ILE A 113 -4.28 15.66 -1.29
C ILE A 113 -4.34 14.18 -0.89
N PHE A 114 -5.55 13.65 -0.62
CA PHE A 114 -5.70 12.24 -0.25
C PHE A 114 -5.52 11.28 -1.42
N LEU A 115 -5.63 11.78 -2.67
CA LEU A 115 -5.34 11.00 -3.87
C LEU A 115 -3.83 10.83 -4.11
N ASP A 116 -3.01 11.66 -3.46
CA ASP A 116 -1.55 11.60 -3.55
C ASP A 116 -0.92 10.80 -2.40
N LEU A 117 -1.68 10.42 -1.35
CA LEU A 117 -1.22 9.51 -0.29
C LEU A 117 -0.59 8.20 -0.83
N PRO A 118 -1.24 7.48 -1.76
CA PRO A 118 -0.66 6.31 -2.43
C PRO A 118 0.75 6.55 -3.02
N LEU A 119 1.01 7.75 -3.53
CA LEU A 119 2.30 8.13 -4.10
C LEU A 119 3.34 8.32 -2.99
N TYR A 120 2.97 9.01 -1.90
CA TYR A 120 3.85 9.19 -0.74
C TYR A 120 4.21 7.87 -0.07
N VAL A 121 3.27 6.92 0.00
CA VAL A 121 3.53 5.57 0.50
C VAL A 121 4.51 4.82 -0.40
N GLY A 122 4.35 4.92 -1.73
CA GLY A 122 5.27 4.31 -2.69
C GLY A 122 6.71 4.84 -2.57
N LEU A 123 6.84 6.17 -2.38
CA LEU A 123 8.12 6.84 -2.13
C LEU A 123 8.74 6.43 -0.79
N PHE A 124 7.95 6.38 0.29
CA PHE A 124 8.41 5.87 1.58
C PHE A 124 8.91 4.42 1.46
N GLY A 125 8.20 3.60 0.69
CA GLY A 125 8.56 2.23 0.41
C GLY A 125 9.90 2.08 -0.30
N SER A 126 10.20 2.96 -1.27
CA SER A 126 11.48 2.91 -1.99
C SER A 126 12.65 3.36 -1.14
N VAL A 127 12.48 4.43 -0.35
CA VAL A 127 13.48 4.88 0.63
C VAL A 127 13.76 3.79 1.66
N SER A 128 12.72 3.14 2.20
CA SER A 128 12.88 2.05 3.17
C SER A 128 13.58 0.83 2.57
N SER A 129 13.29 0.52 1.31
CA SER A 129 13.91 -0.60 0.59
C SER A 129 15.39 -0.35 0.29
N PHE A 130 15.76 0.89 -0.05
CA PHE A 130 17.17 1.27 -0.17
C PHE A 130 17.90 1.22 1.17
N MET A 131 17.23 1.57 2.27
CA MET A 131 17.81 1.44 3.61
C MET A 131 18.11 -0.02 3.96
N VAL A 132 17.25 -0.97 3.59
CA VAL A 132 17.53 -2.40 3.78
C VAL A 132 18.61 -2.92 2.82
N MET A 133 18.71 -2.35 1.64
CA MET A 133 19.80 -2.66 0.70
C MET A 133 21.17 -2.26 1.23
N SER A 134 21.25 -1.23 2.09
CA SER A 134 22.51 -0.87 2.75
C SER A 134 23.04 -1.97 3.70
N VAL A 135 22.15 -2.86 4.16
CA VAL A 135 22.47 -3.96 5.09
C VAL A 135 22.55 -5.31 4.37
N SER A 136 21.96 -5.46 3.17
CA SER A 136 21.97 -6.70 2.39
C SER A 136 21.92 -6.44 0.88
N SER A 137 22.80 -7.08 0.12
CA SER A 137 23.13 -6.65 -1.25
C SER A 137 22.10 -6.97 -2.34
N SER A 138 21.05 -7.76 -2.08
CA SER A 138 20.37 -8.46 -3.20
C SER A 138 18.84 -8.33 -3.28
N GLY A 139 18.11 -7.97 -2.21
CA GLY A 139 16.63 -7.99 -2.23
C GLY A 139 15.94 -6.62 -2.38
N GLY A 140 16.61 -5.51 -2.05
CA GLY A 140 15.95 -4.20 -1.90
C GLY A 140 15.52 -3.51 -3.21
N GLN A 141 16.20 -3.79 -4.33
CA GLN A 141 16.01 -3.02 -5.58
C GLN A 141 14.64 -3.26 -6.22
N LEU A 142 14.24 -4.53 -6.34
CA LEU A 142 12.95 -4.90 -6.94
C LEU A 142 11.79 -4.31 -6.14
N ILE A 143 11.89 -4.32 -4.81
CA ILE A 143 10.88 -3.76 -3.92
C ILE A 143 10.80 -2.24 -4.10
N ALA A 144 11.96 -1.55 -4.19
CA ALA A 144 12.00 -0.11 -4.37
C ALA A 144 11.37 0.35 -5.69
N TYR A 145 11.69 -0.34 -6.79
CA TYR A 145 11.12 -0.05 -8.10
C TYR A 145 9.62 -0.37 -8.14
N SER A 146 9.23 -1.51 -7.60
CA SER A 146 7.84 -1.95 -7.58
C SER A 146 6.96 -1.05 -6.70
N SER A 147 7.45 -0.63 -5.52
CA SER A 147 6.67 0.22 -4.59
C SER A 147 6.32 1.57 -5.20
N THR A 148 7.28 2.17 -5.90
CA THR A 148 7.10 3.47 -6.56
C THR A 148 6.15 3.35 -7.74
N LEU A 149 6.32 2.31 -8.57
CA LEU A 149 5.44 2.04 -9.70
C LEU A 149 3.98 1.83 -9.25
N VAL A 150 3.77 1.00 -8.23
CA VAL A 150 2.45 0.76 -7.65
C VAL A 150 1.87 2.06 -7.08
N GLY A 151 2.67 2.86 -6.37
CA GLY A 151 2.26 4.17 -5.84
C GLY A 151 1.72 5.10 -6.92
N ILE A 152 2.45 5.23 -8.03
CA ILE A 152 2.10 6.09 -9.16
C ILE A 152 0.82 5.60 -9.85
N ILE A 153 0.77 4.30 -10.21
CA ILE A 153 -0.38 3.72 -10.92
C ILE A 153 -1.65 3.91 -10.09
N PHE A 154 -1.56 3.66 -8.79
CA PHE A 154 -2.70 3.72 -7.90
C PHE A 154 -3.21 5.14 -7.67
N SER A 155 -2.31 6.10 -7.43
CA SER A 155 -2.65 7.52 -7.34
C SER A 155 -3.32 8.01 -8.63
N THR A 156 -2.76 7.63 -9.79
CA THR A 156 -3.31 8.01 -11.10
C THR A 156 -4.69 7.40 -11.34
N CYS A 157 -4.87 6.10 -11.08
CA CYS A 157 -6.15 5.42 -11.20
C CYS A 157 -7.21 6.05 -10.29
N MET A 158 -6.86 6.40 -9.05
CA MET A 158 -7.77 7.06 -8.13
C MET A 158 -8.17 8.45 -8.62
N ARG A 159 -7.23 9.24 -9.14
CA ARG A 159 -7.51 10.55 -9.74
C ARG A 159 -8.43 10.45 -10.96
N LEU A 160 -8.19 9.47 -11.84
CA LEU A 160 -9.04 9.25 -13.01
C LEU A 160 -10.43 8.68 -12.67
N ALA A 161 -10.52 7.77 -11.69
CA ALA A 161 -11.78 7.10 -11.36
C ALA A 161 -12.67 7.92 -10.41
N LEU A 162 -12.10 8.66 -9.46
CA LEU A 162 -12.85 9.39 -8.43
C LEU A 162 -12.97 10.88 -8.75
N LEU A 163 -11.85 11.55 -9.07
CA LEU A 163 -11.84 13.01 -9.23
C LEU A 163 -12.48 13.45 -10.55
N TYR A 164 -12.11 12.80 -11.66
CA TYR A 164 -12.57 13.16 -12.99
C TYR A 164 -14.10 13.17 -13.15
N PRO A 165 -14.85 12.10 -12.78
CA PRO A 165 -16.30 12.13 -12.93
C PRO A 165 -16.98 13.10 -11.96
N LEU A 166 -16.41 13.32 -10.77
CA LEU A 166 -16.99 14.24 -9.78
C LEU A 166 -16.86 15.69 -10.24
N LYS A 167 -15.67 16.09 -10.73
CA LYS A 167 -15.47 17.44 -11.29
C LYS A 167 -16.32 17.66 -12.54
N SER A 168 -16.41 16.67 -13.42
CA SER A 168 -17.23 16.76 -14.64
C SER A 168 -18.71 16.97 -14.32
N LYS A 169 -19.26 16.26 -13.31
CA LYS A 169 -20.66 16.42 -12.89
C LYS A 169 -20.94 17.79 -12.28
N LEU A 170 -20.09 18.26 -11.36
CA LEU A 170 -20.32 19.56 -10.71
C LEU A 170 -20.21 20.74 -11.69
N ILE A 171 -19.28 20.69 -12.66
CA ILE A 171 -19.18 21.72 -13.71
C ILE A 171 -20.42 21.72 -14.63
N ALA A 172 -20.98 20.54 -14.93
CA ALA A 172 -22.20 20.42 -15.72
C ALA A 172 -23.44 20.94 -14.95
N GLU A 173 -23.51 20.68 -13.65
CA GLU A 173 -24.57 21.17 -12.78
C GLU A 173 -24.48 22.71 -12.57
N GLU A 174 -23.28 23.27 -12.44
CA GLU A 174 -23.06 24.73 -12.39
C GLU A 174 -23.53 25.41 -13.69
N LYS A 175 -23.24 24.82 -14.86
CA LYS A 175 -23.68 25.35 -16.16
C LYS A 175 -25.20 25.31 -16.35
N ASN A 176 -25.91 24.37 -15.72
CA ASN A 176 -27.37 24.24 -15.82
C ASN A 176 -28.12 25.14 -14.81
N GLN A 177 -27.43 25.78 -13.86
CA GLN A 177 -28.04 26.74 -12.93
C GLN A 177 -27.95 28.21 -13.41
N LYS A 178 -27.28 28.47 -14.55
CA LYS A 178 -27.28 29.77 -15.25
C LYS A 178 -28.25 29.74 -16.42
#